data_AF-A0A9K3J7J7-F1
#
_entry.id   AF-A0A9K3J7J7-F1
#
_cell.length_a   1.000
_cell.length_b   1.000
_cell.length_c   1.000
_cell.angle_alpha   90.00
_cell.angle_beta   90.00
_cell.angle_gamma   90.00
#
_symmetry.space_group_name_H-M   'P 1'
#
loop_
_entity.id
_entity.type
_entity.pdbx_description
1 polymer ?
#
loop_
_entity_poly.entity_id
_entity_poly.type
_entity_poly.pdbx_seq_one_letter_code
_entity_poly.pdbx_strand_id
1 'polypeptide(L)'
;MYAARFKITELEGQVAELKKKVENAQAVKEQAEAELKAQISGKDRDLSAKDVEIAELKRCLHEQIERSESFEIDLEAEKSKDATAEEAKQKAEEVRAISTTALNVAQNNYSEAQGIVDTLVAEAEWLRARGIALMANSVLNAGELDKVVATLIDASRAVGHRGGYLECAQHASEMFGQEFDTNHCSVTDQAEAELTRAEHGYDNLSLPVMDLVIEALKHDDWCHRLKTILDPPQMVEVSDEEELAGDDGEGDDDGGDGDRPE
;
A
#
# COMPACT_ATOMS: atom_id res chain seq x y z
N MET A 1 129.83 50.17 71.98
CA MET A 1 128.40 50.34 72.32
C MET A 1 127.52 50.95 71.21
N TYR A 2 128.08 51.37 70.05
CA TYR A 2 127.31 51.97 68.94
C TYR A 2 126.77 50.96 67.90
N ALA A 3 127.51 49.87 67.60
CA ALA A 3 127.09 48.87 66.61
C ALA A 3 125.83 48.07 67.00
N ALA A 4 125.62 47.85 68.31
CA ALA A 4 124.42 47.18 68.82
C ALA A 4 123.17 48.06 68.69
N ARG A 5 123.31 49.39 68.86
CA ARG A 5 122.18 50.33 68.74
C ARG A 5 121.69 50.45 67.31
N PHE A 6 122.60 50.54 66.33
CA PHE A 6 122.23 50.59 64.91
C PHE A 6 121.45 49.34 64.47
N LYS A 7 121.85 48.15 64.94
CA LYS A 7 121.20 46.89 64.61
C LYS A 7 119.82 46.73 65.26
N ILE A 8 119.63 47.33 66.45
CA ILE A 8 118.31 47.40 67.11
C ILE A 8 117.38 48.30 66.30
N THR A 9 117.84 49.48 65.87
CA THR A 9 117.02 50.41 65.07
C THR A 9 116.66 49.85 63.69
N GLU A 10 117.59 49.13 63.06
CA GLU A 10 117.35 48.40 61.80
C GLU A 10 116.30 47.29 61.98
N LEU A 11 116.41 46.50 63.06
CA LEU A 11 115.44 45.45 63.38
C LEU A 11 114.07 46.03 63.76
N GLU A 12 114.02 47.16 64.45
CA GLU A 12 112.78 47.88 64.76
C GLU A 12 112.09 48.38 63.48
N GLY A 13 112.86 48.88 62.50
CA GLY A 13 112.36 49.24 61.18
C GLY A 13 111.79 48.04 60.40
N GLN A 14 112.49 46.92 60.41
CA GLN A 14 112.04 45.66 59.78
C GLN A 14 110.80 45.09 60.49
N VAL A 15 110.71 45.19 61.82
CA VAL A 15 109.53 44.78 62.59
C VAL A 15 108.35 45.70 62.28
N ALA A 16 108.55 47.00 62.17
CA ALA A 16 107.50 47.94 61.78
C ALA A 16 107.00 47.68 60.34
N GLU A 17 107.92 47.38 59.41
CA GLU A 17 107.55 47.05 58.04
C GLU A 17 106.86 45.69 57.92
N LEU A 18 107.35 44.66 58.63
CA LEU A 18 106.69 43.35 58.71
C LEU A 18 105.31 43.47 59.35
N LYS A 19 105.15 44.27 60.40
CA LYS A 19 103.85 44.52 61.02
C LYS A 19 102.88 45.20 60.06
N LYS A 20 103.33 46.21 59.31
CA LYS A 20 102.52 46.86 58.27
C LYS A 20 102.16 45.88 57.13
N LYS A 21 103.07 45.00 56.73
CA LYS A 21 102.79 43.94 55.74
C LYS A 21 101.79 42.92 56.25
N VAL A 22 101.88 42.55 57.53
CA VAL A 22 100.91 41.65 58.18
C VAL A 22 99.54 42.32 58.29
N GLU A 23 99.45 43.58 58.72
CA GLU A 23 98.19 44.34 58.78
C GLU A 23 97.57 44.53 57.39
N ASN A 24 98.37 44.86 56.38
CA ASN A 24 97.89 44.96 55.00
C ASN A 24 97.44 43.59 54.45
N ALA A 25 98.19 42.52 54.71
CA ALA A 25 97.80 41.17 54.29
C ALA A 25 96.52 40.69 55.02
N GLN A 26 96.37 41.06 56.29
CA GLN A 26 95.17 40.81 57.08
C GLN A 26 93.97 41.57 56.50
N ALA A 27 94.12 42.86 56.17
CA ALA A 27 93.07 43.68 55.57
C ALA A 27 92.67 43.18 54.17
N VAL A 28 93.64 42.77 53.33
CA VAL A 28 93.38 42.17 52.02
C VAL A 28 92.67 40.82 52.16
N LYS A 29 93.05 40.01 53.16
CA LYS A 29 92.37 38.75 53.47
C LYS A 29 90.92 38.97 53.92
N GLU A 30 90.68 39.91 54.84
CA GLU A 30 89.34 40.25 55.31
C GLU A 30 88.47 40.82 54.19
N GLN A 31 89.04 41.64 53.31
CA GLN A 31 88.36 42.14 52.11
C GLN A 31 87.99 41.00 51.15
N ALA A 32 88.95 40.11 50.86
CA ALA A 32 88.71 38.96 49.99
C ALA A 32 87.67 37.99 50.58
N GLU A 33 87.70 37.72 51.88
CA GLU A 33 86.70 36.89 52.57
C GLU A 33 85.31 37.54 52.56
N ALA A 34 85.22 38.86 52.76
CA ALA A 34 83.96 39.59 52.68
C ALA A 34 83.36 39.56 51.27
N GLU A 35 84.20 39.72 50.24
CA GLU A 35 83.79 39.68 48.83
C GLU A 35 83.35 38.27 48.41
N LEU A 36 84.07 37.23 48.84
CA LEU A 36 83.71 35.83 48.59
C LEU A 36 82.39 35.47 49.29
N LYS A 37 82.21 35.93 50.53
CA LYS A 37 80.95 35.74 51.29
C LYS A 37 79.78 36.47 50.64
N ALA A 38 79.99 37.67 50.11
CA ALA A 38 78.98 38.41 49.36
C ALA A 38 78.62 37.70 48.04
N GLN A 39 79.60 37.17 47.30
CA GLN A 39 79.35 36.38 46.09
C GLN A 39 78.59 35.08 46.38
N ILE A 40 78.97 34.35 47.44
CA ILE A 40 78.27 33.13 47.86
C ILE A 40 76.83 33.47 48.26
N SER A 41 76.64 34.52 49.07
CA SER A 41 75.29 35.00 49.44
C SER A 41 74.47 35.42 48.23
N GLY A 42 75.08 36.03 47.21
CA GLY A 42 74.40 36.41 45.97
C GLY A 42 73.95 35.18 45.18
N LYS A 43 74.85 34.21 44.99
CA LYS A 43 74.55 32.95 44.30
C LYS A 43 73.50 32.10 45.01
N ASP A 44 73.52 32.03 46.35
CA ASP A 44 72.50 31.32 47.12
C ASP A 44 71.12 31.96 46.95
N ARG A 45 71.04 33.30 46.92
CA ARG A 45 69.78 34.00 46.63
C ARG A 45 69.29 33.68 45.22
N ASP A 46 70.16 33.74 44.22
CA ASP A 46 69.80 33.42 42.83
C ASP A 46 69.36 31.96 42.65
N LEU A 47 70.04 31.01 43.32
CA LEU A 47 69.64 29.60 43.31
C LEU A 47 68.26 29.42 43.96
N SER A 48 68.02 30.05 45.11
CA SER A 48 66.71 29.98 45.77
C SER A 48 65.58 30.58 44.91
N ALA A 49 65.87 31.67 44.18
CA ALA A 49 64.91 32.27 43.25
C ALA A 49 64.59 31.33 42.08
N LYS A 50 65.60 30.66 41.52
CA LYS A 50 65.42 29.66 40.46
C LYS A 50 64.66 28.42 40.94
N ASP A 51 64.88 27.97 42.18
CA ASP A 51 64.12 26.85 42.74
C ASP A 51 62.63 27.18 42.88
N VAL A 52 62.30 28.42 43.27
CA VAL A 52 60.92 28.92 43.29
C VAL A 52 60.33 28.94 41.88
N GLU A 53 61.05 29.49 40.90
CA GLU A 53 60.60 29.53 39.49
C GLU A 53 60.38 28.11 38.92
N ILE A 54 61.28 27.16 39.21
CA ILE A 54 61.14 25.76 38.80
C ILE A 54 59.88 25.14 39.42
N ALA A 55 59.60 25.41 40.70
CA ALA A 55 58.40 24.92 41.36
C ALA A 55 57.12 25.50 40.73
N GLU A 56 57.12 26.80 40.40
CA GLU A 56 56.00 27.45 39.72
C GLU A 56 55.79 26.92 38.31
N LEU A 57 56.86 26.74 37.53
CA LEU A 57 56.78 26.15 36.19
C LEU A 57 56.25 24.72 36.22
N LYS A 58 56.70 23.90 37.19
CA LYS A 58 56.18 22.53 37.39
C LYS A 58 54.69 22.51 37.72
N ARG A 59 54.25 23.44 38.58
CA ARG A 59 52.83 23.61 38.92
C ARG A 59 52.02 24.03 37.69
N CYS A 60 52.46 25.05 36.97
CA CYS A 60 51.79 25.54 35.77
C CYS A 60 51.68 24.45 34.69
N LEU A 61 52.73 23.63 34.53
CA LEU A 61 52.73 22.50 33.60
C LEU A 61 51.70 21.43 34.01
N HIS A 62 51.63 21.07 35.30
CA HIS A 62 50.61 20.13 35.80
C HIS A 62 49.19 20.66 35.58
N GLU A 63 48.94 21.92 35.93
CA GLU A 63 47.64 22.56 35.71
C GLU A 63 47.27 22.57 34.21
N GLN A 64 48.25 22.70 33.31
CA GLN A 64 48.01 22.61 31.87
C GLN A 64 47.68 21.19 31.41
N ILE A 65 48.37 20.17 31.95
CA ILE A 65 48.11 18.76 31.67
C ILE A 65 46.70 18.39 32.11
N GLU A 66 46.34 18.69 33.36
CA GLU A 66 45.00 18.41 33.91
C GLU A 66 43.92 19.10 33.08
N ARG A 67 44.16 20.35 32.67
CA ARG A 67 43.23 21.08 31.79
C ARG A 67 43.10 20.43 30.42
N SER A 68 44.20 19.98 29.81
CA SER A 68 44.15 19.27 28.53
C SER A 68 43.42 17.93 28.61
N GLU A 69 43.65 17.15 29.67
CA GLU A 69 42.95 15.89 29.90
C GLU A 69 41.44 16.12 30.10
N SER A 70 41.07 17.17 30.85
CA SER A 70 39.65 17.53 31.03
C SER A 70 38.97 17.88 29.71
N PHE A 71 39.63 18.64 28.83
CA PHE A 71 39.08 18.98 27.52
C PHE A 71 38.99 17.78 26.58
N GLU A 72 39.91 16.82 26.67
CA GLU A 72 39.84 15.58 25.88
C GLU A 72 38.65 14.72 26.29
N ILE A 73 38.37 14.61 27.60
CA ILE A 73 37.19 13.92 28.12
C ILE A 73 35.90 14.60 27.65
N ASP A 74 35.82 15.93 27.74
CA ASP A 74 34.65 16.69 27.29
C ASP A 74 34.41 16.54 25.77
N LEU A 75 35.49 16.58 24.98
CA LEU A 75 35.43 16.39 23.53
C LEU A 75 34.94 14.98 23.16
N GLU A 76 35.44 13.94 23.83
CA GLU A 76 35.00 12.57 23.59
C GLU A 76 33.55 12.34 24.02
N ALA A 77 33.15 12.93 25.15
CA ALA A 77 31.76 12.92 25.60
C ALA A 77 30.85 13.59 24.56
N GLU A 78 31.25 14.72 23.97
CA GLU A 78 30.44 15.40 22.96
C GLU A 78 30.35 14.61 21.65
N LYS A 79 31.47 14.03 21.18
CA LYS A 79 31.44 13.13 20.02
C LYS A 79 30.52 11.93 20.24
N SER A 80 30.50 11.37 21.45
CA SER A 80 29.61 10.26 21.78
C SER A 80 28.13 10.67 21.72
N LYS A 81 27.80 11.88 22.20
CA LYS A 81 26.44 12.42 22.10
C LYS A 81 26.04 12.65 20.65
N ASP A 82 26.91 13.27 19.85
CA ASP A 82 26.67 13.50 18.42
C ASP A 82 26.43 12.18 17.68
N ALA A 83 27.25 11.16 17.95
CA ALA A 83 27.07 9.83 17.38
C ALA A 83 25.71 9.22 17.76
N THR A 84 25.31 9.29 19.03
CA THR A 84 23.99 8.79 19.47
C THR A 84 22.82 9.59 18.88
N ALA A 85 22.99 10.90 18.70
CA ALA A 85 21.97 11.76 18.10
C ALA A 85 21.78 11.44 16.61
N GLU A 86 22.88 11.22 15.87
CA GLU A 86 22.79 10.85 14.46
C GLU A 86 22.23 9.44 14.28
N GLU A 87 22.61 8.48 15.12
CA GLU A 87 22.02 7.13 15.12
C GLU A 87 20.50 7.18 15.40
N ALA A 88 20.08 7.97 16.40
CA ALA A 88 18.66 8.16 16.70
C ALA A 88 17.90 8.81 15.54
N LYS A 89 18.52 9.78 14.86
CA LYS A 89 17.95 10.44 13.69
C LYS A 89 17.82 9.49 12.51
N GLN A 90 18.84 8.68 12.23
CA GLN A 90 18.82 7.67 11.19
C GLN A 90 17.73 6.61 11.46
N LYS A 91 17.62 6.15 12.70
CA LYS A 91 16.57 5.20 13.10
C LYS A 91 15.17 5.81 12.97
N ALA A 92 15.00 7.08 13.32
CA ALA A 92 13.73 7.78 13.14
C ALA A 92 13.36 7.93 11.65
N GLU A 93 14.35 8.16 10.77
CA GLU A 93 14.16 8.22 9.32
C GLU A 93 13.79 6.86 8.74
N GLU A 94 14.46 5.78 9.16
CA GLU A 94 14.12 4.41 8.75
C GLU A 94 12.68 4.05 9.17
N VAL A 95 12.29 4.36 10.41
CA VAL A 95 10.91 4.13 10.88
C VAL A 95 9.91 4.93 10.05
N ARG A 96 10.21 6.17 9.68
CA ARG A 96 9.33 6.96 8.78
C ARG A 96 9.25 6.33 7.38
N ALA A 97 10.36 5.84 6.83
CA ALA A 97 10.38 5.19 5.52
C ALA A 97 9.55 3.90 5.51
N ILE A 98 9.71 3.06 6.55
CA ILE A 98 8.90 1.85 6.75
C ILE A 98 7.42 2.21 6.89
N SER A 99 7.09 3.20 7.73
CA SER A 99 5.70 3.66 7.92
C SER A 99 5.08 4.18 6.62
N THR A 100 5.84 4.90 5.81
CA THR A 100 5.37 5.43 4.52
C THR A 100 5.11 4.30 3.53
N THR A 101 6.02 3.32 3.49
CA THR A 101 5.86 2.13 2.63
C THR A 101 4.64 1.31 3.04
N ALA A 102 4.45 1.08 4.34
CA ALA A 102 3.28 0.37 4.86
C ALA A 102 1.96 1.11 4.54
N LEU A 103 1.96 2.44 4.64
CA LEU A 103 0.80 3.25 4.28
C LEU A 103 0.47 3.13 2.79
N ASN A 104 1.47 3.19 1.91
CA ASN A 104 1.28 3.05 0.46
C ASN A 104 0.71 1.67 0.11
N VAL A 105 1.20 0.60 0.74
CA VAL A 105 0.66 -0.76 0.55
C VAL A 105 -0.80 -0.83 1.00
N ALA A 106 -1.13 -0.27 2.16
CA ALA A 106 -2.50 -0.24 2.66
C ALA A 106 -3.44 0.55 1.72
N GLN A 107 -2.99 1.68 1.19
CA GLN A 107 -3.76 2.49 0.23
C GLN A 107 -3.98 1.76 -1.10
N ASN A 108 -2.95 1.06 -1.61
CA ASN A 108 -3.08 0.28 -2.84
C ASN A 108 -4.08 -0.87 -2.65
N ASN A 109 -3.96 -1.62 -1.56
CA ASN A 109 -4.88 -2.72 -1.25
C ASN A 109 -6.32 -2.22 -1.07
N TYR A 110 -6.50 -1.04 -0.45
CA TYR A 110 -7.83 -0.44 -0.33
C TYR A 110 -8.41 -0.07 -1.70
N SER A 111 -7.59 0.51 -2.59
CA SER A 111 -8.01 0.89 -3.95
C SER A 111 -8.39 -0.34 -4.79
N GLU A 112 -7.62 -1.42 -4.69
CA GLU A 112 -7.90 -2.70 -5.34
C GLU A 112 -9.21 -3.31 -4.80
N ALA A 113 -9.36 -3.38 -3.48
CA ALA A 113 -10.58 -3.87 -2.85
C ALA A 113 -11.82 -3.04 -3.25
N GLN A 114 -11.66 -1.71 -3.33
CA GLN A 114 -12.73 -0.82 -3.78
C GLN A 114 -13.13 -1.11 -5.23
N GLY A 115 -12.16 -1.32 -6.14
CA GLY A 115 -12.44 -1.68 -7.52
C GLY A 115 -13.22 -3.01 -7.66
N ILE A 116 -12.90 -4.01 -6.83
CA ILE A 116 -13.65 -5.27 -6.77
C ILE A 116 -15.08 -5.02 -6.27
N VAL A 117 -15.25 -4.24 -5.21
CA VAL A 117 -16.58 -3.91 -4.66
C VAL A 117 -17.41 -3.14 -5.67
N ASP A 118 -16.85 -2.13 -6.35
CA ASP A 118 -17.55 -1.34 -7.36
C ASP A 118 -18.01 -2.22 -8.53
N THR A 119 -17.17 -3.16 -8.96
CA THR A 119 -17.52 -4.15 -9.99
C THR A 119 -18.71 -5.01 -9.52
N LEU A 120 -18.63 -5.60 -8.33
CA LEU A 120 -19.71 -6.43 -7.79
C LEU A 120 -21.02 -5.65 -7.61
N VAL A 121 -20.95 -4.39 -7.18
CA VAL A 121 -22.13 -3.52 -7.05
C VAL A 121 -22.77 -3.30 -8.42
N ALA A 122 -21.98 -2.95 -9.43
CA ALA A 122 -22.49 -2.73 -10.78
C ALA A 122 -23.11 -4.00 -11.40
N GLU A 123 -22.49 -5.17 -11.17
CA GLU A 123 -23.00 -6.46 -11.63
C GLU A 123 -24.29 -6.86 -10.91
N ALA A 124 -24.36 -6.67 -9.59
CA ALA A 124 -25.55 -6.93 -8.79
C ALA A 124 -26.70 -5.98 -9.16
N GLU A 125 -26.40 -4.71 -9.40
CA GLU A 125 -27.37 -3.73 -9.89
C GLU A 125 -27.92 -4.12 -11.26
N TRP A 126 -27.06 -4.53 -12.20
CA TRP A 126 -27.51 -5.01 -13.51
C TRP A 126 -28.40 -6.25 -13.40
N LEU A 127 -28.00 -7.24 -12.58
CA LEU A 127 -28.79 -8.46 -12.36
C LEU A 127 -30.18 -8.11 -11.78
N ARG A 128 -30.21 -7.23 -10.77
CA ARG A 128 -31.44 -6.79 -10.11
C ARG A 128 -32.34 -5.97 -11.04
N ALA A 129 -31.76 -5.06 -11.81
CA ALA A 129 -32.52 -4.12 -12.64
C ALA A 129 -33.01 -4.76 -13.94
N ARG A 130 -32.24 -5.68 -14.53
CA ARG A 130 -32.50 -6.20 -15.87
C ARG A 130 -32.31 -7.71 -15.98
N GLY A 131 -31.25 -8.27 -15.41
CA GLY A 131 -30.89 -9.68 -15.60
C GLY A 131 -32.02 -10.66 -15.20
N ILE A 132 -32.65 -10.47 -14.04
CA ILE A 132 -33.76 -11.33 -13.59
C ILE A 132 -34.95 -11.28 -14.55
N ALA A 133 -35.32 -10.07 -15.00
CA ALA A 133 -36.43 -9.90 -15.92
C ALA A 133 -36.15 -10.57 -17.27
N LEU A 134 -34.92 -10.46 -17.78
CA LEU A 134 -34.52 -11.13 -19.02
C LEU A 134 -34.51 -12.65 -18.87
N MET A 135 -34.01 -13.21 -17.76
CA MET A 135 -34.07 -14.66 -17.50
C MET A 135 -35.51 -15.16 -17.49
N ALA A 136 -36.40 -14.48 -16.76
CA ALA A 136 -37.81 -14.83 -16.73
C ALA A 136 -38.45 -14.77 -18.12
N ASN A 137 -38.13 -13.72 -18.88
CA ASN A 137 -38.63 -13.57 -20.25
C ASN A 137 -38.13 -14.69 -21.17
N SER A 138 -36.86 -15.11 -21.08
CA SER A 138 -36.34 -16.21 -21.88
C SER A 138 -36.99 -17.55 -21.54
N VAL A 139 -37.30 -17.79 -20.25
CA VAL A 139 -38.03 -19.00 -19.81
C VAL A 139 -39.47 -18.99 -20.33
N LEU A 140 -40.18 -17.88 -20.17
CA LEU A 140 -41.58 -17.75 -20.57
C LEU A 140 -41.78 -17.81 -22.08
N ASN A 141 -40.77 -17.42 -22.86
CA ASN A 141 -40.79 -17.51 -24.33
C ASN A 141 -40.08 -18.77 -24.88
N ALA A 142 -39.72 -19.72 -24.02
CA ALA A 142 -39.12 -20.98 -24.49
C ALA A 142 -40.14 -21.80 -25.28
N GLY A 143 -39.79 -22.17 -26.52
CA GLY A 143 -40.69 -22.95 -27.38
C GLY A 143 -40.98 -24.35 -26.86
N GLU A 144 -40.10 -24.91 -26.03
CA GLU A 144 -40.30 -26.17 -25.33
C GLU A 144 -41.42 -26.05 -24.29
N LEU A 145 -41.46 -24.94 -23.55
CA LEU A 145 -42.53 -24.66 -22.59
C LEU A 145 -43.87 -24.50 -23.30
N ASP A 146 -43.91 -23.73 -24.39
CA ASP A 146 -45.12 -23.52 -25.20
C ASP A 146 -45.70 -24.86 -25.71
N LYS A 147 -44.85 -25.72 -26.29
CA LYS A 147 -45.26 -27.05 -26.80
C LYS A 147 -45.83 -27.95 -25.71
N VAL A 148 -45.17 -28.00 -24.54
CA VAL A 148 -45.60 -28.89 -23.46
C VAL A 148 -46.88 -28.38 -22.81
N VAL A 149 -47.02 -27.06 -22.62
CA VAL A 149 -48.27 -26.45 -22.14
C VAL A 149 -49.41 -26.67 -23.13
N ALA A 150 -49.18 -26.52 -24.44
CA ALA A 150 -50.19 -26.82 -25.46
C ALA A 150 -50.66 -28.29 -25.38
N THR A 151 -49.72 -29.22 -25.28
CA THR A 151 -50.01 -30.66 -25.14
C THR A 151 -50.83 -30.95 -23.88
N LEU A 152 -50.47 -30.32 -22.76
CA LEU A 152 -51.19 -30.46 -21.49
C LEU A 152 -52.62 -29.90 -21.56
N ILE A 153 -52.80 -28.74 -22.20
CA ILE A 153 -54.12 -28.13 -22.41
C ILE A 153 -55.00 -29.05 -23.26
N ASP A 154 -54.47 -29.57 -24.36
CA ASP A 154 -55.23 -30.44 -25.27
C ASP A 154 -55.62 -31.77 -24.61
N ALA A 155 -54.71 -32.40 -23.87
CA ALA A 155 -55.00 -33.61 -23.10
C ALA A 155 -56.04 -33.35 -21.99
N SER A 156 -55.92 -32.22 -21.28
CA SER A 156 -56.88 -31.82 -20.24
C SER A 156 -58.27 -31.60 -20.82
N ARG A 157 -58.37 -30.96 -21.99
CA ARG A 157 -59.64 -30.77 -22.71
C ARG A 157 -60.23 -32.11 -23.13
N ALA A 158 -59.41 -33.04 -23.65
CA ALA A 158 -59.87 -34.37 -24.04
C ALA A 158 -60.50 -35.12 -22.86
N VAL A 159 -59.83 -35.16 -21.70
CA VAL A 159 -60.39 -35.76 -20.47
C VAL A 159 -61.69 -35.09 -20.05
N GLY A 160 -61.75 -33.75 -20.07
CA GLY A 160 -62.99 -33.02 -19.76
C GLY A 160 -64.15 -33.34 -20.71
N HIS A 161 -63.89 -33.39 -22.02
CA HIS A 161 -64.88 -33.76 -23.03
C HIS A 161 -65.37 -35.20 -22.85
N ARG A 162 -64.47 -36.13 -22.51
CA ARG A 162 -64.82 -37.51 -22.22
C ARG A 162 -65.69 -37.63 -20.96
N GLY A 163 -65.28 -36.99 -19.87
CA GLY A 163 -66.05 -36.95 -18.62
C GLY A 163 -67.46 -36.42 -18.84
N GLY A 164 -67.61 -35.30 -19.54
CA GLY A 164 -68.92 -34.74 -19.87
C GLY A 164 -69.78 -35.66 -20.74
N TYR A 165 -69.20 -36.38 -21.71
CA TYR A 165 -69.93 -37.38 -22.48
C TYR A 165 -70.43 -38.53 -21.59
N LEU A 166 -69.57 -39.06 -20.71
CA LEU A 166 -69.92 -40.16 -19.80
C LEU A 166 -71.07 -39.77 -18.86
N GLU A 167 -71.05 -38.55 -18.32
CA GLU A 167 -72.14 -38.02 -17.50
C GLU A 167 -73.46 -37.92 -18.30
N CYS A 168 -73.40 -37.45 -19.54
CA CYS A 168 -74.58 -37.37 -20.40
C CYS A 168 -75.14 -38.76 -20.75
N ALA A 169 -74.26 -39.70 -21.10
CA ALA A 169 -74.63 -41.08 -21.42
C ALA A 169 -75.28 -41.77 -20.20
N GLN A 170 -74.77 -41.51 -19.00
CA GLN A 170 -75.37 -41.99 -17.76
C GLN A 170 -76.78 -41.43 -17.56
N HIS A 171 -76.96 -40.10 -17.64
CA HIS A 171 -78.29 -39.47 -17.47
C HIS A 171 -79.30 -39.96 -18.52
N ALA A 172 -78.89 -40.11 -19.77
CA ALA A 172 -79.73 -40.66 -20.83
C ALA A 172 -80.12 -42.12 -20.53
N SER A 173 -79.16 -42.92 -20.05
CA SER A 173 -79.41 -44.32 -19.71
C SER A 173 -80.43 -44.46 -18.57
N GLU A 174 -80.32 -43.61 -17.55
CA GLU A 174 -81.26 -43.56 -16.43
C GLU A 174 -82.68 -43.13 -16.85
N MET A 175 -82.80 -42.15 -17.76
CA MET A 175 -84.10 -41.66 -18.21
C MET A 175 -84.83 -42.62 -19.16
N PHE A 176 -84.10 -43.29 -20.06
CA PHE A 176 -84.69 -44.15 -21.09
C PHE A 176 -84.70 -45.63 -20.73
N GLY A 177 -84.02 -46.05 -19.65
CA GLY A 177 -83.93 -47.45 -19.23
C GLY A 177 -83.16 -48.34 -20.23
N GLN A 178 -82.33 -47.72 -21.07
CA GLN A 178 -81.49 -48.36 -22.09
C GLN A 178 -80.04 -47.92 -21.88
N GLU A 179 -79.09 -48.84 -21.99
CA GLU A 179 -77.66 -48.50 -21.89
C GLU A 179 -77.19 -47.71 -23.13
N PHE A 180 -76.59 -46.54 -22.89
CA PHE A 180 -75.88 -45.76 -23.90
C PHE A 180 -74.38 -46.01 -23.74
N ASP A 181 -73.76 -46.60 -24.76
CA ASP A 181 -72.35 -46.93 -24.77
C ASP A 181 -71.44 -45.73 -25.13
N THR A 182 -70.14 -45.96 -25.04
CA THR A 182 -69.11 -44.97 -25.39
C THR A 182 -68.68 -45.01 -26.85
N ASN A 183 -69.31 -45.82 -27.70
CA ASN A 183 -68.88 -45.99 -29.10
C ASN A 183 -69.10 -44.73 -29.94
N HIS A 184 -69.98 -43.84 -29.48
CA HIS A 184 -70.23 -42.53 -30.10
C HIS A 184 -69.44 -41.38 -29.45
N CYS A 185 -68.59 -41.67 -28.45
CA CYS A 185 -67.68 -40.66 -27.92
C CYS A 185 -66.56 -40.41 -28.93
N SER A 186 -66.39 -39.14 -29.34
CA SER A 186 -65.31 -38.75 -30.24
C SER A 186 -63.93 -38.74 -29.57
N VAL A 187 -63.88 -38.95 -28.25
CA VAL A 187 -62.66 -38.97 -27.45
C VAL A 187 -62.35 -40.40 -27.00
N THR A 188 -61.10 -40.80 -27.17
CA THR A 188 -60.61 -42.15 -26.84
C THR A 188 -60.72 -42.44 -25.34
N ASP A 189 -60.72 -43.72 -24.98
CA ASP A 189 -60.61 -44.18 -23.59
C ASP A 189 -59.20 -44.04 -23.01
N GLN A 190 -58.25 -43.59 -23.81
CA GLN A 190 -56.86 -43.35 -23.42
C GLN A 190 -56.62 -41.91 -22.94
N ALA A 191 -57.63 -41.03 -22.98
CA ALA A 191 -57.50 -39.62 -22.65
C ALA A 191 -56.85 -39.39 -21.27
N GLU A 192 -57.24 -40.15 -20.23
CA GLU A 192 -56.62 -40.05 -18.91
C GLU A 192 -55.13 -40.45 -18.93
N ALA A 193 -54.76 -41.50 -19.66
CA ALA A 193 -53.37 -41.93 -19.80
C ALA A 193 -52.53 -40.92 -20.60
N GLU A 194 -53.14 -40.27 -21.60
CA GLU A 194 -52.52 -39.18 -22.36
C GLU A 194 -52.31 -37.94 -21.50
N LEU A 195 -53.27 -37.58 -20.64
CA LEU A 195 -53.11 -36.51 -19.66
C LEU A 195 -51.98 -36.81 -18.68
N THR A 196 -51.93 -38.01 -18.08
CA THR A 196 -50.81 -38.39 -17.19
C THR A 196 -49.46 -38.34 -17.92
N ARG A 197 -49.42 -38.68 -19.21
CA ARG A 197 -48.19 -38.55 -20.01
C ARG A 197 -47.82 -37.08 -20.24
N ALA A 198 -48.79 -36.22 -20.51
CA ALA A 198 -48.57 -34.79 -20.71
C ALA A 198 -48.12 -34.09 -19.42
N GLU A 199 -48.73 -34.42 -18.27
CA GLU A 199 -48.31 -33.99 -16.94
C GLU A 199 -46.87 -34.39 -16.66
N HIS A 200 -46.53 -35.66 -16.91
CA HIS A 200 -45.15 -36.13 -16.77
C HIS A 200 -44.17 -35.38 -17.68
N GLY A 201 -44.59 -35.03 -18.90
CA GLY A 201 -43.80 -34.20 -19.82
C GLY A 201 -43.55 -32.79 -19.30
N TYR A 202 -44.55 -32.17 -18.65
CA TYR A 202 -44.43 -30.86 -18.01
C TYR A 202 -43.53 -30.89 -16.78
N ASP A 203 -43.73 -31.86 -15.89
CA ASP A 203 -42.95 -31.99 -14.65
C ASP A 203 -41.45 -32.27 -14.91
N ASN A 204 -41.13 -32.88 -16.05
CA ASN A 204 -39.76 -33.21 -16.45
C ASN A 204 -39.24 -32.33 -17.59
N LEU A 205 -39.86 -31.17 -17.81
CA LEU A 205 -39.44 -30.22 -18.83
C LEU A 205 -38.03 -29.71 -18.53
N SER A 206 -37.12 -29.92 -19.47
CA SER A 206 -35.80 -29.28 -19.48
C SER A 206 -35.81 -28.07 -20.42
N LEU A 207 -35.32 -26.94 -19.92
CA LEU A 207 -35.20 -25.70 -20.68
C LEU A 207 -33.70 -25.41 -20.91
N PRO A 208 -33.20 -25.47 -22.16
CA PRO A 208 -31.78 -25.23 -22.45
C PRO A 208 -31.27 -23.88 -21.92
N VAL A 209 -32.12 -22.85 -21.88
CA VAL A 209 -31.76 -21.55 -21.32
C VAL A 209 -31.40 -21.62 -19.84
N MET A 210 -32.05 -22.49 -19.06
CA MET A 210 -31.74 -22.66 -17.64
C MET A 210 -30.38 -23.32 -17.47
N ASP A 211 -30.04 -24.30 -18.30
CA ASP A 211 -28.72 -24.94 -18.29
C ASP A 211 -27.61 -23.93 -18.62
N LEU A 212 -27.82 -23.07 -19.62
CA LEU A 212 -26.88 -22.00 -19.99
C LEU A 212 -26.68 -20.97 -18.87
N VAL A 213 -27.77 -20.58 -18.19
CA VAL A 213 -27.70 -19.67 -17.03
C VAL A 213 -26.92 -20.32 -15.88
N ILE A 214 -27.24 -21.58 -15.54
CA ILE A 214 -26.55 -22.32 -14.47
C ILE A 214 -25.07 -22.44 -14.78
N GLU A 215 -24.72 -22.73 -16.04
CA GLU A 215 -23.32 -22.84 -16.45
C GLU A 215 -22.61 -21.48 -16.37
N ALA A 216 -23.24 -20.40 -16.83
CA ALA A 216 -22.69 -19.05 -16.76
C ALA A 216 -22.36 -18.62 -15.31
N LEU A 217 -23.21 -18.97 -14.35
CA LEU A 217 -23.04 -18.63 -12.94
C LEU A 217 -21.86 -19.32 -12.25
N LYS A 218 -21.23 -20.32 -12.87
CA LYS A 218 -20.05 -21.02 -12.32
C LYS A 218 -18.73 -20.30 -12.60
N HIS A 219 -18.73 -19.28 -13.47
CA HIS A 219 -17.51 -18.60 -13.90
C HIS A 219 -17.37 -17.23 -13.22
N ASP A 220 -16.14 -16.75 -13.07
CA ASP A 220 -15.86 -15.44 -12.46
C ASP A 220 -16.46 -14.27 -13.27
N ASP A 221 -16.57 -14.45 -14.60
CA ASP A 221 -17.16 -13.49 -15.55
C ASP A 221 -18.67 -13.74 -15.77
N TRP A 222 -19.37 -14.30 -14.78
CA TRP A 222 -20.79 -14.67 -14.84
C TRP A 222 -21.68 -13.57 -15.42
N CYS A 223 -21.47 -12.30 -15.01
CA CYS A 223 -22.33 -11.19 -15.43
C CYS A 223 -22.18 -10.91 -16.93
N HIS A 224 -20.96 -10.99 -17.46
CA HIS A 224 -20.71 -10.86 -18.89
C HIS A 224 -21.35 -12.00 -19.68
N ARG A 225 -21.20 -13.24 -19.22
CA ARG A 225 -21.82 -14.42 -19.86
C ARG A 225 -23.34 -14.33 -19.88
N LEU A 226 -23.96 -13.95 -18.76
CA LEU A 226 -25.41 -13.76 -18.69
C LEU A 226 -25.89 -12.67 -19.64
N LYS A 227 -25.17 -11.55 -19.77
CA LYS A 227 -25.49 -10.51 -20.77
C LYS A 227 -25.47 -11.08 -22.18
N THR A 228 -24.46 -11.86 -22.53
CA THR A 228 -24.37 -12.48 -23.87
C THR A 228 -25.52 -13.46 -24.14
N ILE A 229 -25.94 -14.23 -23.14
CA ILE A 229 -27.03 -15.21 -23.28
C ILE A 229 -28.40 -14.51 -23.36
N LEU A 230 -28.62 -13.47 -22.53
CA LEU A 230 -29.94 -12.90 -22.27
C LEU A 230 -30.21 -11.57 -22.97
N ASP A 231 -29.16 -10.86 -23.37
CA ASP A 231 -29.19 -9.54 -24.01
C ASP A 231 -28.17 -9.53 -25.18
N PRO A 232 -28.31 -10.44 -26.17
CA PRO A 232 -27.39 -10.47 -27.29
C PRO A 232 -27.43 -9.12 -28.04
N PRO A 233 -26.27 -8.56 -28.42
CA PRO A 233 -26.23 -7.29 -29.13
C PRO A 233 -27.02 -7.41 -30.44
N GLN A 234 -27.92 -6.45 -30.69
CA GLN A 234 -28.58 -6.37 -31.99
C GLN A 234 -27.52 -6.18 -33.06
N MET A 235 -27.35 -7.19 -33.91
CA MET A 235 -26.63 -7.01 -35.16
C MET A 235 -27.50 -6.10 -36.02
N VAL A 236 -27.05 -4.86 -36.23
CA VAL A 236 -27.60 -4.01 -37.29
C VAL A 236 -27.32 -4.76 -38.59
N GLU A 237 -28.36 -5.34 -39.19
CA GLU A 237 -28.30 -5.74 -40.59
C GLU A 237 -28.03 -4.47 -41.39
N VAL A 238 -26.76 -4.26 -41.75
CA VAL A 238 -26.38 -3.29 -42.76
C VAL A 238 -26.90 -3.89 -44.07
N SER A 239 -28.14 -3.55 -44.45
CA SER A 239 -28.60 -3.81 -45.81
C SER A 239 -27.65 -3.05 -46.73
N ASP A 240 -26.79 -3.80 -47.44
CA ASP A 240 -26.09 -3.33 -48.63
C ASP A 240 -27.16 -3.04 -49.70
N GLU A 241 -27.86 -1.91 -49.57
CA GLU A 241 -28.57 -1.31 -50.71
C GLU A 241 -27.51 -0.62 -51.57
N GLU A 242 -26.96 -1.37 -52.53
CA GLU A 242 -26.26 -0.79 -53.67
C GLU A 242 -27.23 0.14 -54.41
N GLU A 243 -27.07 1.45 -54.23
CA GLU A 243 -27.58 2.47 -55.14
C GLU A 243 -26.98 2.24 -56.54
N LEU A 244 -27.71 1.52 -57.41
CA LEU A 244 -27.44 1.53 -58.84
C LEU A 244 -28.00 2.82 -59.44
N ALA A 245 -27.17 3.86 -59.48
CA ALA A 245 -27.35 4.99 -60.38
C ALA A 245 -27.01 4.56 -61.81
N GLY A 246 -28.01 4.57 -62.70
CA GLY A 246 -27.83 4.27 -64.13
C GLY A 246 -29.09 4.61 -64.94
N ASP A 247 -28.96 5.69 -65.69
CA ASP A 247 -29.90 6.41 -66.55
C ASP A 247 -30.24 5.73 -67.89
N ASP A 248 -31.52 5.56 -68.20
CA ASP A 248 -32.02 5.54 -69.58
C ASP A 248 -33.48 6.03 -69.63
N GLY A 249 -33.70 7.24 -70.16
CA GLY A 249 -35.02 7.82 -70.37
C GLY A 249 -35.73 7.37 -71.64
N GLU A 250 -37.07 7.40 -71.58
CA GLU A 250 -38.05 7.57 -72.65
C GLU A 250 -39.38 7.82 -71.89
N GLY A 251 -40.02 9.00 -71.89
CA GLY A 251 -40.46 9.73 -73.06
C GLY A 251 -41.86 9.23 -73.45
N ASP A 252 -42.91 9.68 -72.78
CA ASP A 252 -44.06 10.25 -73.50
C ASP A 252 -45.08 10.94 -72.58
N ASP A 253 -45.45 12.11 -73.09
CA ASP A 253 -46.42 13.10 -72.68
C ASP A 253 -47.83 12.59 -73.00
N ASP A 254 -48.78 12.73 -72.08
CA ASP A 254 -50.16 13.04 -72.48
C ASP A 254 -51.04 13.46 -71.30
N GLY A 255 -51.58 14.67 -71.43
CA GLY A 255 -52.98 14.92 -71.07
C GLY A 255 -53.23 15.60 -69.73
N GLY A 256 -53.03 16.92 -69.70
CA GLY A 256 -53.78 17.79 -68.79
C GLY A 256 -55.26 17.88 -69.18
N ASP A 257 -56.15 17.96 -68.20
CA ASP A 257 -57.06 19.09 -68.00
C ASP A 257 -58.06 18.80 -66.87
N GLY A 258 -58.47 19.84 -66.15
CA GLY A 258 -59.81 19.88 -65.57
C GLY A 258 -59.91 20.20 -64.08
N ASP A 259 -59.85 21.50 -63.79
CA ASP A 259 -60.70 22.22 -62.83
C ASP A 259 -60.75 21.84 -61.32
N ARG A 260 -60.07 22.73 -60.59
CA ARG A 260 -60.31 23.33 -59.26
C ARG A 260 -61.76 23.88 -59.09
N PRO A 261 -62.10 24.58 -57.99
CA PRO A 261 -62.26 24.17 -56.58
C PRO A 261 -63.69 24.49 -56.03
N GLU A 262 -64.05 23.95 -54.86
CA GLU A 262 -64.68 24.66 -53.73
C GLU A 262 -64.68 23.77 -52.48
#